data_AF-A0A9E6DS02-F1
#
_entry.id   AF-A0A9E6DS02-F1
#
_cell.length_a   1.000
_cell.length_b   1.000
_cell.length_c   1.000
_cell.angle_alpha   90.00
_cell.angle_beta   90.00
_cell.angle_gamma   90.00
#
_symmetry.space_group_name_H-M   'P 1'
#
loop_
_entity.id
_entity.type
_entity.pdbx_description
1 polymer ?
#
loop_
_entity_poly.entity_id
_entity_poly.type
_entity_poly.pdbx_seq_one_letter_code
_entity_poly.pdbx_strand_id
1 'polypeptide(L)'
;MIRFSLKSEIAQQATSKIKSLKSFYLNLQKTRASGALHRDFYPTFVTFDDVLNPKSVKQVDPDNLFLTFGTGYNVKSITIEIVDENMSVGKLESLLPWINNKPNAQLDDNSALNSAAEFKYANSLNVAEFIRKQV
;
A
#
# COMPACT_ATOMS: atom_id res chain seq x y z
N MET A 1 -37.91 2.73 -18.83
CA MET A 1 -37.44 2.95 -17.44
C MET A 1 -36.10 2.24 -17.29
N ILE A 2 -34.99 2.97 -17.26
CA ILE A 2 -33.63 2.39 -17.30
C ILE A 2 -33.15 2.20 -15.87
N ARG A 3 -33.03 0.95 -15.40
CA ARG A 3 -32.27 0.62 -14.18
C ARG A 3 -30.82 0.38 -14.58
N PHE A 4 -29.99 1.43 -14.56
CA PHE A 4 -28.54 1.23 -14.56
C PHE A 4 -28.15 0.54 -13.25
N SER A 5 -27.39 -0.56 -13.36
CA SER A 5 -27.03 -1.42 -12.23
C SER A 5 -25.82 -0.86 -11.48
N LEU A 6 -25.95 -0.57 -10.19
CA LEU A 6 -24.86 -0.10 -9.31
C LEU A 6 -23.58 -0.95 -9.42
N LYS A 7 -23.72 -2.28 -9.61
CA LYS A 7 -22.57 -3.17 -9.80
C LYS A 7 -21.79 -2.85 -11.10
N SER A 8 -22.50 -2.51 -12.16
CA SER A 8 -21.89 -2.16 -13.45
C SER A 8 -21.16 -0.82 -13.40
N GLU A 9 -21.67 0.12 -12.62
CA GLU A 9 -21.05 1.44 -12.44
C GLU A 9 -19.77 1.36 -11.60
N ILE A 10 -19.81 0.62 -10.47
CA ILE A 10 -18.63 0.36 -9.62
C ILE A 10 -17.52 -0.34 -10.43
N ALA A 11 -17.87 -1.35 -11.22
CA ALA A 11 -16.90 -2.07 -12.04
C ALA A 11 -16.25 -1.18 -13.12
N GLN A 12 -17.03 -0.30 -13.75
CA GLN A 12 -16.53 0.66 -14.74
C GLN A 12 -15.62 1.71 -14.09
N GLN A 13 -16.01 2.23 -12.93
CA GLN A 13 -15.21 3.19 -12.18
C GLN A 13 -13.87 2.59 -11.75
N ALA A 14 -13.87 1.35 -11.23
CA ALA A 14 -12.65 0.62 -10.89
C ALA A 14 -11.74 0.41 -12.12
N THR A 15 -12.32 0.02 -13.25
CA THR A 15 -11.58 -0.19 -14.51
C THR A 15 -10.95 1.11 -15.01
N SER A 16 -11.70 2.21 -14.98
CA SER A 16 -11.21 3.54 -15.35
C SER A 16 -10.05 3.98 -14.45
N LYS A 17 -10.19 3.79 -13.14
CA LYS A 17 -9.17 4.08 -12.15
C LYS A 17 -7.87 3.31 -12.42
N ILE A 18 -7.97 2.00 -12.64
CA ILE A 18 -6.80 1.15 -12.99
C ILE A 18 -6.13 1.62 -14.28
N LYS A 19 -6.91 1.94 -15.31
CA LYS A 19 -6.38 2.45 -16.58
C LYS A 19 -5.65 3.77 -16.38
N SER A 20 -6.21 4.70 -15.62
CA SER A 20 -5.59 5.99 -15.31
C SER A 20 -4.29 5.83 -14.53
N LEU A 21 -4.27 4.97 -13.51
CA LEU A 21 -3.06 4.70 -12.73
C LEU A 21 -1.96 4.11 -13.61
N LYS A 22 -2.30 3.12 -14.44
CA LYS A 22 -1.36 2.51 -15.38
C LYS A 22 -0.80 3.54 -16.37
N SER A 23 -1.66 4.40 -16.93
CA SER A 23 -1.22 5.47 -17.83
C SER A 23 -0.28 6.46 -17.14
N PHE A 24 -0.53 6.78 -15.88
CA PHE A 24 0.34 7.62 -15.07
C PHE A 24 1.73 7.00 -14.89
N TYR A 25 1.81 5.75 -14.42
CA TYR A 25 3.10 5.05 -14.28
C TYR A 25 3.84 4.91 -15.61
N LEU A 26 3.14 4.52 -16.68
CA LEU A 26 3.75 4.39 -18.00
C LEU A 26 4.30 5.73 -18.52
N ASN A 27 3.64 6.84 -18.20
CA ASN A 27 4.14 8.16 -18.55
C ASN A 27 5.44 8.46 -17.79
N LEU A 28 5.45 8.31 -16.46
CA LEU A 28 6.64 8.51 -15.64
C LEU A 28 7.81 7.62 -16.10
N GLN A 29 7.55 6.35 -16.40
CA GLN A 29 8.56 5.41 -16.92
C GLN A 29 9.13 5.91 -18.25
N LYS A 30 8.28 6.32 -19.20
CA LYS A 30 8.73 6.81 -20.51
C LYS A 30 9.56 8.09 -20.42
N THR A 31 9.18 8.99 -19.53
CA THR A 31 9.82 10.31 -19.42
C THR A 31 10.92 10.36 -18.38
N ARG A 32 11.12 9.29 -17.59
CA ARG A 32 11.98 9.28 -16.39
C ARG A 32 11.69 10.46 -15.45
N ALA A 33 10.41 10.80 -15.33
CA ALA A 33 9.97 11.96 -14.56
C ALA A 33 9.49 11.56 -13.15
N SER A 34 9.33 12.59 -12.31
CA SER A 34 8.65 12.48 -11.02
C SER A 34 7.24 13.06 -11.14
N GLY A 35 6.27 12.46 -10.45
CA GLY A 35 4.88 12.89 -10.48
C GLY A 35 4.19 12.74 -9.13
N ALA A 36 3.45 13.77 -8.73
CA ALA A 36 2.57 13.69 -7.57
C ALA A 36 1.43 12.72 -7.86
N LEU A 37 1.20 11.79 -6.93
CA LEU A 37 0.14 10.81 -7.04
C LEU A 37 -1.20 11.49 -6.70
N HIS A 38 -2.23 11.23 -7.51
CA HIS A 38 -3.59 11.66 -7.15
C HIS A 38 -4.04 10.88 -5.91
N ARG A 39 -4.84 11.52 -5.04
CA ARG A 39 -5.27 10.94 -3.76
C ARG A 39 -5.97 9.59 -3.92
N ASP A 40 -6.75 9.44 -4.98
CA ASP A 40 -7.43 8.18 -5.30
C ASP A 40 -6.45 7.00 -5.50
N PHE A 41 -5.21 7.28 -5.89
CA PHE A 41 -4.20 6.26 -6.14
C PHE A 41 -3.25 6.04 -4.98
N TYR A 42 -3.45 6.73 -3.85
CA TYR A 42 -2.64 6.51 -2.66
C TYR A 42 -2.68 5.03 -2.25
N PRO A 43 -1.52 4.44 -1.90
CA PRO A 43 -1.47 3.08 -1.41
C PRO A 43 -2.16 2.98 -0.05
N THR A 44 -2.39 1.76 0.42
CA THR A 44 -2.76 1.53 1.82
C THR A 44 -1.64 2.01 2.73
N PHE A 45 -1.97 2.85 3.71
CA PHE A 45 -1.02 3.28 4.73
C PHE A 45 -1.12 2.36 5.94
N VAL A 46 0.04 1.99 6.47
CA VAL A 46 0.15 1.23 7.72
C VAL A 46 1.23 1.82 8.60
N THR A 47 1.15 1.54 9.89
CA THR A 47 2.20 1.79 10.88
C THR A 47 2.38 0.57 11.76
N PHE A 48 3.49 0.50 12.48
CA PHE A 48 3.79 -0.58 13.42
C PHE A 48 4.07 0.05 14.78
N ASP A 49 3.40 -0.41 15.84
CA ASP A 49 3.76 0.03 17.20
C ASP A 49 5.18 -0.46 17.57
N ASP A 50 5.56 -1.64 17.08
CA ASP A 50 6.89 -2.22 17.20
C ASP A 50 7.33 -2.76 15.83
N VAL A 51 8.31 -2.09 15.22
CA VAL A 51 8.85 -2.44 13.90
C VAL A 51 9.48 -3.84 13.85
N LEU A 52 9.90 -4.38 15.00
CA LEU A 52 10.43 -5.74 15.11
C LEU A 52 9.33 -6.81 15.17
N ASN A 53 8.09 -6.39 15.44
CA ASN A 53 6.93 -7.27 15.54
C ASN A 53 5.91 -6.99 14.43
N PRO A 54 5.84 -7.81 13.36
CA PRO A 54 4.91 -7.59 12.25
C PRO A 54 3.43 -7.64 12.69
N LYS A 55 3.11 -8.29 13.81
CA LYS A 55 1.74 -8.36 14.37
C LYS A 55 1.25 -7.04 14.94
N SER A 56 2.16 -6.09 15.18
CA SER A 56 1.85 -4.75 15.70
C SER A 56 1.32 -3.78 14.63
N VAL A 57 1.17 -4.25 13.39
CA VAL A 57 0.69 -3.47 12.27
C VAL A 57 -0.71 -2.92 12.51
N LYS A 58 -0.91 -1.65 12.14
CA LYS A 58 -2.18 -0.94 12.18
C LYS A 58 -2.41 -0.19 10.88
N GLN A 59 -3.65 -0.13 10.43
CA GLN A 59 -4.02 0.71 9.31
C GLN A 59 -3.96 2.18 9.73
N VAL A 60 -3.49 3.02 8.82
CA VAL A 60 -3.53 4.47 8.97
C VAL A 60 -4.45 5.03 7.90
N ASP A 61 -5.33 5.94 8.31
CA ASP A 61 -6.12 6.73 7.38
C ASP A 61 -5.30 7.95 6.93
N PRO A 62 -4.91 8.05 5.63
CA PRO A 62 -4.15 9.20 5.14
C PRO A 62 -4.93 10.52 5.24
N ASP A 63 -6.24 10.47 5.42
CA ASP A 63 -7.10 11.65 5.56
C ASP A 63 -7.23 12.09 7.01
N ASN A 64 -6.86 11.21 7.96
CA ASN A 64 -6.99 11.41 9.39
C ASN A 64 -5.73 10.99 10.16
N LEU A 65 -4.54 11.30 9.63
CA LEU A 65 -3.24 10.96 10.25
C LEU A 65 -3.09 11.45 11.68
N PHE A 66 -3.74 12.55 12.03
CA PHE A 66 -3.69 13.11 13.37
C PHE A 66 -4.26 12.17 14.44
N LEU A 67 -5.14 11.24 14.06
CA LEU A 67 -5.65 10.20 14.96
C LEU A 67 -4.56 9.20 15.37
N THR A 68 -3.56 8.99 14.51
CA THR A 68 -2.45 8.05 14.77
C THR A 68 -1.21 8.77 15.30
N PHE A 69 -0.86 9.93 14.72
CA PHE A 69 0.42 10.60 14.96
C PHE A 69 0.30 11.88 15.79
N GLY A 70 -0.92 12.32 16.13
CA GLY A 70 -1.18 13.52 16.91
C GLY A 70 -1.54 14.74 16.07
N THR A 71 -1.99 15.81 16.73
CA THR A 71 -2.40 17.05 16.07
C THR A 71 -1.25 17.68 15.27
N GLY A 72 -1.55 18.13 14.05
CA GLY A 72 -0.58 18.77 13.15
C GLY A 72 0.04 17.85 12.10
N TYR A 73 -0.24 16.54 12.13
CA TYR A 73 0.21 15.61 11.09
C TYR A 73 -0.80 15.50 9.95
N ASN A 74 -0.35 15.73 8.72
CA ASN A 74 -1.09 15.49 7.49
C ASN A 74 -0.14 15.07 6.35
N VAL A 75 -0.64 14.26 5.40
CA VAL A 75 0.09 13.98 4.16
C VAL A 75 -0.02 15.22 3.28
N LYS A 76 1.12 15.81 2.93
CA LYS A 76 1.19 16.95 2.01
C LYS A 76 1.07 16.50 0.56
N SER A 77 1.84 15.48 0.20
CA SER A 77 1.85 14.87 -1.14
C SER A 77 2.61 13.55 -1.10
N ILE A 78 2.21 12.60 -1.93
CA ILE A 78 3.04 11.43 -2.28
C ILE A 78 3.54 11.66 -3.71
N THR A 79 4.85 11.54 -3.92
CA THR A 79 5.46 11.65 -5.24
C THR A 79 6.13 10.34 -5.60
N ILE A 80 5.94 9.92 -6.85
CA ILE A 80 6.62 8.76 -7.43
C ILE A 80 7.67 9.29 -8.39
N GLU A 81 8.85 8.71 -8.34
CA GLU A 81 9.99 9.06 -9.18
C GLU A 81 10.59 7.80 -9.78
N ILE A 82 10.97 7.89 -11.06
CA ILE A 82 11.70 6.82 -11.74
C ILE A 82 13.19 7.14 -11.63
N VAL A 83 13.89 6.37 -10.80
CA VAL A 83 15.35 6.47 -10.63
C VAL A 83 16.04 5.38 -11.44
N ASP A 84 17.21 5.71 -12.02
CA ASP A 84 18.07 4.73 -12.70
C ASP A 84 18.93 3.92 -11.71
N GLU A 85 19.09 4.46 -10.49
CA GLU A 85 19.78 3.78 -9.40
C GLU A 85 19.03 2.51 -9.00
N ASN A 86 19.78 1.45 -8.68
CA ASN A 86 19.18 0.26 -8.08
C ASN A 86 18.43 0.68 -6.80
N MET A 87 17.23 0.13 -6.60
CA MET A 87 16.52 0.26 -5.33
C MET A 87 17.49 0.07 -4.18
N SER A 88 17.43 0.93 -3.16
CA SER A 88 18.29 0.80 -1.99
C SER A 88 18.00 -0.52 -1.28
N VAL A 89 18.74 -1.56 -1.63
CA VAL A 89 18.68 -2.87 -1.00
C VAL A 89 19.28 -2.74 0.40
N GLY A 90 18.65 -3.32 1.41
CA GLY A 90 19.15 -3.42 2.77
C GLY A 90 18.55 -2.41 3.75
N LYS A 91 18.03 -1.26 3.29
CA LYS A 91 17.40 -0.28 4.21
C LYS A 91 16.09 -0.81 4.80
N LEU A 92 15.25 -1.41 3.95
CA LEU A 92 13.97 -1.96 4.38
C LEU A 92 14.19 -3.19 5.25
N GLU A 93 15.14 -4.04 4.89
CA GLU A 93 15.55 -5.22 5.64
C GLU A 93 16.16 -4.87 7.00
N SER A 94 16.93 -3.77 7.08
CA SER A 94 17.47 -3.28 8.35
C SER A 94 16.40 -2.73 9.28
N LEU A 95 15.33 -2.13 8.73
CA LEU A 95 14.23 -1.58 9.52
C LEU A 95 13.19 -2.64 9.88
N LEU A 96 12.95 -3.60 8.99
CA LEU A 96 11.98 -4.69 9.10
C LEU A 96 12.70 -6.04 8.93
N PRO A 97 13.40 -6.55 9.97
CA PRO A 97 14.23 -7.75 9.85
C PRO A 97 13.46 -9.02 9.44
N TRP A 98 12.15 -9.03 9.66
CA TRP A 98 11.26 -10.15 9.34
C TRP A 98 10.84 -10.21 7.87
N ILE A 99 11.06 -9.14 7.09
CA ILE A 99 10.48 -8.99 5.74
C ILE A 99 10.93 -10.07 4.75
N ASN A 100 12.12 -10.66 4.94
CA ASN A 100 12.64 -11.70 4.05
C ASN A 100 12.50 -13.13 4.60
N ASN A 101 12.04 -13.29 5.85
CA ASN A 101 12.00 -14.61 6.50
C ASN A 101 10.91 -15.51 5.90
N LYS A 102 9.76 -14.92 5.54
CA LYS A 102 8.60 -15.62 4.97
C LYS A 102 7.86 -14.72 3.97
N PRO A 103 8.35 -14.55 2.73
CA PRO A 103 7.83 -13.55 1.79
C PRO A 103 6.37 -13.76 1.37
N ASN A 104 5.82 -14.96 1.57
CA ASN A 104 4.43 -15.29 1.20
C ASN A 104 3.50 -15.47 2.42
N ALA A 105 3.99 -15.26 3.64
CA ALA A 105 3.16 -15.35 4.84
C ALA A 105 2.39 -14.04 5.09
N GLN A 106 1.28 -14.16 5.81
CA GLN A 106 0.63 -13.02 6.45
C GLN A 106 1.54 -12.47 7.57
N LEU A 107 1.33 -11.22 7.97
CA LEU A 107 2.12 -10.57 9.03
C LEU A 107 1.94 -11.23 10.42
N ASP A 108 0.95 -12.11 10.58
CA ASP A 108 0.74 -12.89 11.79
C ASP A 108 1.32 -14.31 11.76
N ASP A 109 2.21 -14.61 10.81
CA ASP A 109 2.81 -15.91 10.52
C ASP A 109 1.89 -16.96 9.87
N ASN A 110 0.61 -16.67 9.67
CA ASN A 110 -0.30 -17.61 9.01
C ASN A 110 -0.06 -17.62 7.49
N SER A 111 -0.35 -18.76 6.87
CA SER A 111 -0.26 -18.93 5.42
C SER A 111 -1.52 -18.50 4.67
N ALA A 112 -2.59 -18.14 5.38
CA ALA A 112 -3.87 -17.74 4.82
C ALA A 112 -4.65 -16.82 5.76
N LEU A 113 -5.69 -16.17 5.20
CA LEU A 113 -6.68 -15.44 5.96
C LEU A 113 -7.40 -16.38 6.95
N ASN A 114 -7.49 -15.94 8.20
CA ASN A 114 -8.13 -16.63 9.30
C ASN A 114 -9.03 -15.63 10.04
N SER A 115 -10.34 -15.82 9.91
CA SER A 115 -11.34 -14.96 10.57
C SER A 115 -11.31 -15.04 12.10
N ALA A 116 -10.73 -16.11 12.66
CA ALA A 116 -10.52 -16.32 14.09
C ALA A 116 -9.13 -15.87 14.57
N ALA A 117 -8.31 -15.25 13.72
CA ALA A 117 -7.00 -14.74 14.13
C ALA A 117 -7.13 -13.67 15.23
N GLU A 118 -6.26 -13.74 16.22
CA GLU A 118 -6.13 -12.74 17.28
C GLU A 118 -5.77 -11.36 16.67
N PHE A 119 -4.80 -11.34 15.75
CA PHE A 119 -4.33 -10.14 15.06
C PHE A 119 -4.97 -10.02 13.67
N LYS A 120 -6.28 -9.75 13.60
CA LYS A 120 -7.06 -9.73 12.35
C LYS A 120 -6.45 -8.85 11.25
N TYR A 121 -5.90 -7.68 11.60
CA TYR A 121 -5.31 -6.79 10.59
C TYR A 121 -3.97 -7.31 10.08
N ALA A 122 -3.10 -7.80 10.97
CA ALA A 122 -1.86 -8.47 10.57
C ALA A 122 -2.12 -9.71 9.70
N ASN A 123 -3.17 -10.46 10.03
CA ASN A 123 -3.60 -11.60 9.23
C ASN A 123 -4.12 -11.21 7.84
N SER A 124 -4.60 -9.96 7.66
CA SER A 124 -5.12 -9.48 6.39
C SER A 124 -4.07 -9.02 5.39
N LEU A 125 -2.83 -8.80 5.85
CA LEU A 125 -1.74 -8.25 5.06
C LEU A 125 -0.63 -9.27 4.85
N ASN A 126 -0.14 -9.34 3.62
CA ASN A 126 0.93 -10.27 3.25
C ASN A 126 2.27 -9.56 3.16
N VAL A 127 3.34 -10.24 3.59
CA VAL A 127 4.71 -9.71 3.47
C VAL A 127 5.05 -9.29 2.02
N ALA A 128 4.56 -10.03 1.02
CA ALA A 128 4.77 -9.71 -0.38
C ALA A 128 4.21 -8.33 -0.79
N GLU A 129 3.21 -7.80 -0.09
CA GLU A 129 2.61 -6.49 -0.40
C GLU A 129 3.59 -5.33 -0.12
N PHE A 130 4.60 -5.56 0.72
CA PHE A 130 5.66 -4.58 1.02
C PHE A 130 6.85 -4.67 0.05
N ILE A 131 7.03 -5.81 -0.61
CA ILE A 131 8.21 -6.09 -1.45
C ILE A 131 7.87 -6.00 -2.95
N ARG A 132 6.61 -6.24 -3.32
CA ARG A 132 6.19 -6.27 -4.73
C ARG A 132 6.41 -4.93 -5.41
N LYS A 133 7.16 -4.98 -6.51
CA LYS A 133 7.31 -3.85 -7.42
C LYS A 133 5.97 -3.58 -8.10
N GLN A 134 5.52 -2.33 -8.06
CA GLN A 134 4.38 -1.89 -8.87
C GLN A 134 4.79 -1.98 -10.35
N VAL A 135 3.97 -2.66 -11.15
CA VAL A 135 4.22 -2.98 -12.57
C VAL A 135 3.64 -1.89 -13.48
#